data_AF-A0A8T2YKE9-F1
#
_entry.id   AF-A0A8T2YKE9-F1
#
_cell.length_a   1.000
_cell.length_b   1.000
_cell.length_c   1.000
_cell.angle_alpha   90.00
_cell.angle_beta   90.00
_cell.angle_gamma   90.00
#
_symmetry.space_group_name_H-M   'P 1'
#
loop_
_entity.id
_entity.type
_entity.pdbx_description
1 polymer ?
#
loop_
_entity_poly.entity_id
_entity_poly.type
_entity_poly.pdbx_seq_one_letter_code
_entity_poly.pdbx_strand_id
1 'polypeptide(L)' 'MKSTLPLDEDLPGMGQYYCLHCDRYFANVTVRDEHFKTKRHKKRVKQMMGPAPHTQLDAELAAGMGAPDNGLKLMSM' A
#
# COMPACT_ATOMS: atom_id res chain seq x y z
N MET A 1 4.30 -3.97 -21.13
CA MET A 1 4.99 -5.02 -20.36
C MET A 1 3.93 -5.94 -19.77
N LYS A 2 3.84 -7.21 -20.20
CA LYS A 2 2.96 -8.20 -19.57
C LYS A 2 3.69 -8.70 -18.32
N SER A 3 3.35 -8.18 -17.15
CA SER A 3 3.79 -8.76 -15.87
C SER A 3 2.92 -9.99 -15.60
N THR A 4 3.25 -11.09 -16.25
CA THR A 4 2.63 -12.39 -15.97
C THR A 4 3.18 -12.87 -14.63
N LEU A 5 2.32 -12.87 -13.61
CA LEU A 5 2.62 -13.49 -12.32
C LEU A 5 2.85 -14.99 -12.54
N PRO A 6 3.68 -15.65 -11.70
CA PRO A 6 3.83 -17.10 -11.76
C PRO A 6 2.45 -17.76 -11.61
N LEU A 7 2.23 -18.84 -12.36
CA LEU A 7 1.03 -19.64 -12.22
C LEU A 7 1.08 -20.35 -10.88
N ASP A 8 0.07 -20.10 -10.06
CA ASP A 8 -0.07 -20.68 -8.73
C ASP A 8 -1.44 -21.34 -8.63
N GLU A 9 -1.46 -22.67 -8.50
CA GLU A 9 -2.68 -23.47 -8.48
C GLU A 9 -3.50 -23.28 -7.20
N ASP A 10 -2.89 -22.80 -6.12
CA ASP A 10 -3.57 -22.54 -4.85
C ASP A 10 -4.34 -21.21 -4.88
N LEU A 11 -4.10 -20.37 -5.89
CA LEU A 11 -4.72 -19.05 -6.02
C LEU A 11 -5.86 -19.00 -7.05
N PRO A 12 -6.93 -18.22 -6.78
CA PRO A 12 -8.02 -18.01 -7.74
C PRO A 12 -7.48 -17.52 -9.10
N GLY A 13 -7.95 -18.14 -10.18
CA GLY A 13 -7.52 -17.80 -11.53
C GLY A 13 -6.03 -18.05 -11.79
N MET A 14 -5.44 -19.03 -11.11
CA MET A 14 -4.02 -19.39 -11.19
C MET A 14 -3.08 -18.21 -10.85
N GLY A 15 -3.52 -17.32 -9.97
CA GLY A 15 -2.78 -16.11 -9.60
C GLY A 15 -2.77 -15.00 -10.68
N GLN A 16 -3.42 -15.20 -11.82
CA GLN A 16 -3.26 -14.30 -12.99
C GLN A 16 -4.08 -13.01 -12.90
N TYR A 17 -5.24 -13.05 -12.25
CA TYR A 17 -6.14 -11.91 -12.17
C TYR A 17 -6.05 -11.24 -10.81
N TYR A 18 -4.98 -10.46 -10.61
CA TYR A 18 -4.68 -9.81 -9.33
C TYR A 18 -4.94 -8.30 -9.36
N CYS A 19 -5.44 -7.75 -8.25
CA CYS A 19 -5.51 -6.30 -8.02
C CYS A 19 -4.53 -5.89 -6.92
N LEU A 20 -3.47 -5.20 -7.31
CA LEU A 20 -2.44 -4.67 -6.41
C LEU A 20 -3.01 -3.74 -5.34
N HIS A 21 -3.92 -2.84 -5.72
CA HIS A 21 -4.48 -1.87 -4.77
C HIS A 21 -5.26 -2.55 -3.66
N CYS A 22 -5.92 -3.67 -3.95
CA CYS A 22 -6.83 -4.31 -3.03
C CYS A 22 -6.30 -5.59 -2.40
N ASP A 23 -5.10 -6.01 -2.78
CA ASP A 23 -4.48 -7.27 -2.42
C ASP A 23 -5.45 -8.45 -2.56
N ARG A 24 -5.96 -8.63 -3.78
CA ARG A 24 -7.00 -9.63 -4.05
C ARG A 24 -6.85 -10.28 -5.42
N TYR A 25 -6.99 -11.61 -5.43
CA TYR A 25 -7.07 -12.45 -6.62
C TYR A 25 -8.53 -12.69 -7.04
N PHE A 26 -8.74 -12.82 -8.35
CA PHE A 26 -10.03 -13.04 -8.98
C PHE A 26 -9.97 -14.28 -9.88
N ALA A 27 -11.12 -14.92 -10.10
CA ALA A 27 -11.20 -16.13 -10.91
C ALA A 27 -11.03 -15.88 -12.42
N ASN A 28 -11.43 -14.69 -12.90
CA ASN A 28 -11.39 -14.33 -14.31
C ASN A 28 -11.12 -12.83 -14.52
N VAL A 29 -10.86 -12.46 -15.77
CA VAL A 29 -10.59 -11.07 -16.18
C VAL A 29 -11.80 -10.15 -16.01
N THR A 30 -13.02 -10.65 -16.29
CA THR A 30 -14.24 -9.85 -16.26
C THR A 30 -14.60 -9.39 -14.85
N VAL A 31 -14.51 -10.29 -13.86
CA VAL A 31 -14.77 -9.97 -12.45
C VAL A 31 -13.72 -9.00 -11.91
N ARG A 32 -12.45 -9.12 -12.32
CA ARG A 32 -11.41 -8.15 -11.98
C ARG A 32 -11.73 -6.77 -12.56
N ASP A 33 -12.19 -6.70 -13.80
CA ASP A 33 -12.49 -5.44 -14.46
C ASP A 33 -13.77 -4.77 -13.89
N GLU A 34 -14.75 -5.57 -13.50
CA GLU A 34 -15.90 -5.10 -12.72
C GLU A 34 -15.48 -4.59 -11.34
N HIS A 35 -14.55 -5.29 -10.67
CA HIS A 35 -14.00 -4.86 -9.39
C HIS A 35 -13.42 -3.44 -9.46
N PHE A 36 -12.69 -3.09 -10.52
CA PHE A 36 -12.12 -1.74 -10.70
C PHE A 36 -13.19 -0.64 -10.76
N LYS A 37 -14.40 -0.95 -11.23
CA LYS A 37 -15.50 0.03 -11.32
C LYS A 37 -16.18 0.27 -9.97
N THR A 38 -16.02 -0.64 -8.99
CA THR A 38 -16.69 -0.56 -7.69
C THR A 38 -16.25 0.63 -6.84
N LYS A 39 -17.16 1.16 -6.01
CA LYS A 39 -16.87 2.26 -5.08
C LYS A 39 -15.75 1.91 -4.09
N ARG A 40 -15.69 0.64 -3.64
CA ARG A 40 -14.67 0.16 -2.70
C ARG A 40 -13.27 0.28 -3.30
N HIS A 41 -13.09 -0.17 -4.53
CA HIS A 41 -11.81 -0.07 -5.23
C HIS A 41 -11.38 1.39 -5.39
N LYS A 42 -12.26 2.24 -5.93
CA LYS A 42 -11.99 3.68 -6.13
C LYS A 42 -11.63 4.40 -4.83
N LYS A 43 -12.29 4.06 -3.73
CA LYS A 43 -11.96 4.61 -2.39
C LYS A 43 -10.54 4.22 -1.97
N ARG A 44 -10.15 2.96 -2.16
CA ARG A 44 -8.81 2.49 -1.79
C ARG A 44 -7.72 3.13 -2.64
N VAL A 45 -7.93 3.24 -3.95
CA VAL A 45 -7.00 3.94 -4.85
C VAL A 45 -6.82 5.40 -4.41
N LYS A 46 -7.92 6.10 -4.09
CA LYS A 46 -7.84 7.49 -3.59
C LYS A 46 -7.09 7.61 -2.26
N GLN A 47 -7.22 6.63 -1.36
CA GLN A 47 -6.47 6.58 -0.11
C GLN A 47 -4.97 6.37 -0.36
N MET A 48 -4.61 5.44 -1.25
CA MET A 48 -3.21 5.15 -1.60
C MET A 48 -2.53 6.28 -2.37
N MET A 49 -3.27 7.03 -3.17
CA MET A 49 -2.79 8.24 -3.85
C MET A 49 -2.79 9.49 -2.95
N GLY A 50 -3.30 9.35 -1.73
CA GLY A 50 -3.43 10.44 -0.76
C GLY A 50 -2.11 10.70 -0.01
N PRO A 51 -2.20 11.21 1.24
CA PRO A 51 -1.00 11.42 2.06
C PRO A 51 -0.25 10.11 2.29
N ALA A 52 1.04 10.23 2.61
CA ALA A 52 1.88 9.09 2.92
C ALA A 52 1.21 8.20 3.99
N PRO A 53 1.35 6.86 3.88
CA PRO A 53 0.83 5.96 4.89
C PRO A 53 1.45 6.27 6.24
N HIS A 54 0.63 6.19 7.28
CA HIS A 54 1.06 6.45 8.66
C HIS A 54 2.22 5.52 9.02
N THR A 55 3.30 6.11 9.53
CA THR A 55 4.49 5.39 9.97
C THR A 55 4.63 5.42 11.49
N GLN A 56 5.45 4.51 12.02
CA GLN A 56 5.78 4.47 13.44
C GLN A 56 6.37 5.80 13.94
N LEU A 57 7.21 6.45 13.13
CA LEU A 57 7.81 7.75 13.45
C LEU A 57 6.76 8.84 13.63
N ASP A 58 5.70 8.85 12.81
CA ASP A 58 4.60 9.81 12.95
C ASP A 58 3.88 9.63 14.29
N ALA A 59 3.74 8.37 14.75
CA ALA A 59 3.10 8.05 16.04
C ALA A 59 3.99 8.47 17.22
N GLU A 60 5.30 8.21 17.13
CA GLU A 60 6.29 8.59 18.16
C GLU A 60 6.39 10.11 18.30
N LEU A 61 6.43 10.83 17.18
CA LEU A 61 6.42 12.29 17.17
C LEU A 61 5.13 12.86 17.79
N ALA A 62 3.97 12.30 17.45
CA ALA A 62 2.69 12.70 18.02
C ALA A 62 2.58 12.39 19.53
N ALA A 63 3.24 11.33 20.00
CA ALA A 63 3.31 10.95 21.41
C ALA A 63 4.36 11.76 22.21
N GLY A 64 5.09 12.68 21.57
CA GLY A 64 6.17 13.44 22.22
C GLY A 64 7.43 12.62 22.49
N MET A 65 7.55 11.43 21.88
CA MET A 65 8.72 10.55 21.93
C MET A 65 9.65 10.77 20.74
N GLY A 66 9.75 12.02 20.26
CA GLY A 66 10.70 12.39 19.22
C GLY A 66 12.14 12.16 19.68
N ALA A 67 13.06 11.97 18.72
CA ALA A 67 14.47 11.77 19.03
C ALA A 67 14.97 12.86 20.01
N PRO A 68 15.71 12.49 21.08
CA PRO A 68 16.23 13.47 22.01
C PRO A 68 17.09 14.47 21.23
N ASP A 69 16.83 15.76 21.43
CA ASP A 69 17.55 16.91 20.86
C ASP A 69 18.99 17.04 21.36
N ASN A 70 19.53 16.00 22.00
CA ASN A 70 20.91 15.88 22.44
C ASN A 70 21.89 15.62 21.26
N GLY A 71 21.70 16.32 20.15
CA GLY A 71 22.68 16.42 19.07
C GLY A 71 23.86 17.29 19.50
N LEU A 72 25.06 16.96 19.00
CA LEU A 72 26.34 17.60 19.33
C LEU A 72 26.19 19.14 19.40
N LYS A 73 26.36 19.73 20.58
CA LYS A 73 26.47 21.19 20.73
C LYS A 73 27.66 21.64 19.88
N LEU A 74 27.39 22.23 18.72
CA LEU A 74 28.40 22.98 17.98
C LEU A 74 28.78 24.15 18.89
N MET A 75 29.92 24.02 19.56
CA MET A 75 30.46 25.08 20.41
C MET A 75 30.79 26.26 19.50
N SER A 76 30.22 27.41 19.83
CA SER A 76 30.49 28.69 19.19
C SER A 76 32.00 28.98 19.20
N MET A 77 32.56 29.32 18.03
CA MET A 77 33.75 30.16 17.90
C MET A 77 33.39 31.33 17.01
#